data_AF-A0A950P240-F1
#
_entry.id   AF-A0A950P240-F1
#
_cell.length_a   1.000
_cell.length_b   1.000
_cell.length_c   1.000
_cell.angle_alpha   90.00
_cell.angle_beta   90.00
_cell.angle_gamma   90.00
#
_symmetry.space_group_name_H-M   'P 1'
#
loop_
_entity.id
_entity.type
_entity.pdbx_description
1 polymer ?
#
loop_
_entity_poly.entity_id
_entity_poly.type
_entity_poly.pdbx_seq_one_letter_code
_entity_poly.pdbx_strand_id
1 'polypeptide(L)'
;MALIGRALLILGLLVAAYGAGASIYGARTGRREWVDSGRRSVYALAALMIGAFAILEVAFVRSDFSFNVVAGHSSTTTPTFYKLAAPWSSQEGSLLLWVLLLSLWSSLILFLTRNRVREIAPYATAVLLGFAGFFTALAVFYANPFATTASPPTEGAGLDPLLLHPSMMIHPPMLYSGYTLLTVPFAFAIGALVTGRLGSEWIVVTRRFALAAWLFLGIGILLGARWSYTELGWGGYWAWDPV
;
A
#
# COMPACT_ATOMS: atom_id res chain seq x y z
N MET A 1 -8.39 -19.84 4.68
CA MET A 1 -7.49 -18.67 4.57
C MET A 1 -8.18 -17.44 4.00
N ALA A 2 -8.94 -17.56 2.89
CA ALA A 2 -9.65 -16.44 2.25
C ALA A 2 -10.59 -15.66 3.20
N LEU A 3 -11.41 -16.36 4.00
CA LEU A 3 -12.31 -15.72 4.97
C LEU A 3 -11.56 -14.81 5.96
N ILE A 4 -10.39 -15.28 6.45
CA ILE A 4 -9.55 -14.50 7.37
C ILE A 4 -9.00 -13.27 6.65
N GLY A 5 -8.46 -13.43 5.43
CA GLY A 5 -8.00 -12.30 4.61
C GLY A 5 -9.09 -11.25 4.40
N ARG A 6 -10.31 -11.66 4.04
CA ARG A 6 -11.45 -10.76 3.88
C ARG A 6 -11.84 -10.07 5.20
N ALA A 7 -11.83 -10.80 6.32
CA ALA A 7 -12.08 -10.22 7.63
C ALA A 7 -11.03 -9.17 8.01
N LEU A 8 -9.75 -9.41 7.69
CA LEU A 8 -8.66 -8.45 7.91
C LEU A 8 -8.86 -7.16 7.09
N LEU A 9 -9.32 -7.25 5.83
CA LEU A 9 -9.63 -6.05 5.03
C LEU A 9 -10.79 -5.24 5.62
N ILE A 10 -11.88 -5.91 5.99
CA ILE A 10 -13.05 -5.26 6.59
C ILE A 10 -12.66 -4.60 7.91
N LEU A 11 -11.92 -5.31 8.76
CA LEU A 11 -11.42 -4.76 10.02
C LEU A 11 -10.46 -3.58 9.76
N GLY A 12 -9.59 -3.69 8.76
CA GLY A 12 -8.72 -2.60 8.34
C GLY A 12 -9.49 -1.34 7.94
N LEU A 13 -10.57 -1.49 7.16
CA LEU A 13 -11.44 -0.38 6.78
C LEU A 13 -12.10 0.28 7.99
N LEU A 14 -12.62 -0.52 8.92
CA LEU A 14 -13.22 -0.02 10.16
C LEU A 14 -12.19 0.71 11.04
N VAL A 15 -10.98 0.16 11.17
CA VAL A 15 -9.86 0.75 11.92
C VAL A 15 -9.44 2.08 11.27
N ALA A 16 -9.40 2.17 9.94
CA ALA A 16 -9.06 3.40 9.25
C ALA A 16 -10.12 4.49 9.48
N ALA A 17 -11.41 4.16 9.36
CA ALA A 17 -12.50 5.08 9.62
C ALA A 17 -12.53 5.56 11.08
N TYR A 18 -12.43 4.62 12.03
CA TYR A 18 -12.34 4.94 13.46
C TYR A 18 -11.14 5.84 13.75
N GLY A 19 -9.95 5.46 13.29
CA GLY A 19 -8.71 6.18 13.58
C GLY A 19 -8.73 7.61 13.02
N ALA A 20 -9.28 7.81 11.81
CA ALA A 20 -9.44 9.15 11.24
C ALA A 20 -10.38 10.02 12.10
N GLY A 21 -11.52 9.45 12.51
CA GLY A 21 -12.46 10.12 13.42
C GLY A 21 -11.84 10.44 14.78
N ALA A 22 -11.16 9.48 15.40
CA ALA A 22 -10.48 9.64 16.69
C ALA A 22 -9.39 10.71 16.64
N SER A 23 -8.59 10.75 15.56
CA SER A 23 -7.56 11.78 15.37
C SER A 23 -8.15 13.18 15.24
N ILE A 24 -9.22 13.36 14.46
CA ILE A 24 -9.89 14.66 14.31
C ILE A 24 -10.56 15.08 15.62
N TYR A 25 -11.28 14.16 16.26
CA TYR A 25 -11.97 14.41 17.52
C TYR A 25 -10.97 14.81 18.61
N GLY A 26 -9.91 14.03 18.80
CA GLY A 26 -8.87 14.33 19.79
C GLY A 26 -8.19 15.68 19.57
N ALA A 27 -7.95 16.05 18.31
CA ALA A 27 -7.39 17.36 17.97
C ALA A 27 -8.34 18.51 18.30
N ARG A 28 -9.63 18.38 17.97
CA ARG A 28 -10.63 19.42 18.20
C ARG A 28 -10.97 19.60 19.69
N THR A 29 -10.97 18.53 20.47
CA THR A 29 -11.30 18.59 21.91
C THR A 29 -10.08 18.75 22.81
N GLY A 30 -8.86 18.79 22.26
CA GLY A 30 -7.61 18.84 23.04
C GLY A 30 -7.32 17.57 23.86
N ARG A 31 -7.98 16.45 23.55
CA ARG A 31 -7.90 15.19 24.31
C ARG A 31 -6.83 14.27 23.74
N ARG A 32 -5.72 14.12 24.46
CA ARG A 32 -4.54 13.39 24.00
C ARG A 32 -4.78 11.89 23.83
N GLU A 33 -5.65 11.32 24.64
CA GLU A 33 -6.02 9.91 24.57
C GLU A 33 -6.62 9.52 23.22
N TRP A 34 -7.41 10.41 22.61
CA TRP A 34 -8.01 10.21 21.29
C TRP A 34 -6.99 10.39 20.17
N VAL A 35 -6.07 11.36 20.30
CA VAL A 35 -4.95 11.52 19.38
C VAL A 35 -4.05 10.28 19.37
N ASP A 36 -3.73 9.76 20.56
CA ASP A 36 -2.92 8.55 20.70
C ASP A 36 -3.66 7.31 20.17
N SER A 37 -4.98 7.22 20.39
CA SER A 37 -5.82 6.15 19.82
C SER A 37 -5.84 6.19 18.28
N GLY A 38 -5.99 7.37 17.68
CA GLY A 38 -5.92 7.56 16.23
C GLY A 38 -4.55 7.14 15.66
N ARG A 39 -3.44 7.52 16.32
CA ARG A 39 -2.10 7.07 15.92
C ARG A 39 -1.94 5.54 16.04
N ARG A 40 -2.43 4.93 17.12
CA ARG A 40 -2.39 3.47 17.31
C ARG A 40 -3.21 2.73 16.25
N SER A 41 -4.27 3.34 15.73
CA SER A 41 -5.07 2.78 14.64
C SER A 41 -4.26 2.64 13.35
N VAL A 42 -3.31 3.53 13.08
CA VAL A 42 -2.38 3.38 11.94
C VAL A 42 -1.48 2.16 12.10
N TYR A 43 -0.95 1.93 13.31
CA TYR A 43 -0.15 0.73 13.60
C TYR A 43 -0.97 -0.56 13.51
N ALA A 44 -2.21 -0.53 14.01
CA ALA A 44 -3.13 -1.64 13.91
C ALA A 44 -3.45 -1.94 12.43
N LEU A 45 -3.72 -0.92 11.62
CA LEU A 45 -3.93 -1.07 10.18
C LEU A 45 -2.72 -1.73 9.51
N ALA A 46 -1.50 -1.29 9.82
CA ALA A 46 -0.29 -1.90 9.28
C ALA A 46 -0.18 -3.39 9.64
N ALA A 47 -0.42 -3.76 10.89
CA ALA A 47 -0.43 -5.17 11.31
C ALA A 47 -1.50 -6.01 10.57
N LEU A 48 -2.70 -5.46 10.39
CA LEU A 48 -3.77 -6.12 9.63
C LEU A 48 -3.41 -6.32 8.16
N MET A 49 -2.83 -5.30 7.52
CA MET A 49 -2.40 -5.38 6.11
C MET A 49 -1.23 -6.34 5.93
N ILE A 50 -0.26 -6.39 6.86
CA ILE A 50 0.81 -7.40 6.83
C ILE A 50 0.21 -8.81 6.90
N GLY A 51 -0.73 -9.04 7.81
CA GLY A 51 -1.40 -10.33 7.93
C GLY A 51 -2.18 -10.70 6.67
N ALA A 52 -2.92 -9.75 6.09
CA ALA A 52 -3.67 -9.96 4.86
C ALA A 52 -2.74 -10.28 3.67
N PHE A 53 -1.67 -9.51 3.51
CA PHE A 53 -0.70 -9.72 2.43
C PHE A 53 0.05 -11.05 2.60
N ALA A 54 0.45 -11.42 3.82
CA ALA A 54 1.06 -12.71 4.10
C ALA A 54 0.13 -13.90 3.76
N ILE A 55 -1.17 -13.78 4.01
CA ILE A 55 -2.15 -14.79 3.59
C ILE A 55 -2.18 -14.95 2.08
N LEU A 56 -2.17 -13.83 1.34
CA LEU A 56 -2.18 -13.83 -0.12
C LEU A 56 -0.88 -14.44 -0.69
N GLU A 57 0.27 -14.03 -0.16
CA GLU A 57 1.59 -14.59 -0.52
C GLU A 57 1.64 -16.12 -0.32
N VAL A 58 1.15 -16.60 0.83
CA VAL A 58 1.06 -18.04 1.10
C VAL A 58 0.18 -18.76 0.09
N ALA A 59 -0.92 -18.14 -0.37
CA ALA A 59 -1.78 -18.71 -1.40
C ALA A 59 -1.05 -18.83 -2.76
N PHE A 60 -0.31 -17.79 -3.17
CA PHE A 60 0.51 -17.83 -4.40
C PHE A 60 1.62 -18.88 -4.34
N VAL A 61 2.39 -18.93 -3.25
CA VAL A 61 3.49 -19.90 -3.10
C VAL A 61 2.98 -21.34 -3.12
N ARG A 62 1.79 -21.59 -2.57
CA ARG A 62 1.15 -22.92 -2.55
C ARG A 62 0.39 -23.26 -3.82
N SER A 63 0.31 -22.34 -4.79
CA SER A 63 -0.54 -22.49 -5.98
C SER A 63 -1.99 -22.84 -5.59
N ASP A 64 -2.53 -22.15 -4.58
CA ASP A 64 -3.91 -22.33 -4.12
C ASP A 64 -4.90 -21.67 -5.09
N PHE A 65 -5.29 -22.41 -6.13
CA PHE A 65 -6.20 -21.94 -7.17
C PHE A 65 -7.65 -21.74 -6.71
N SER A 66 -7.96 -21.94 -5.42
CA SER A 66 -9.26 -21.53 -4.88
C SER A 66 -9.42 -20.01 -4.85
N PHE A 67 -8.31 -19.26 -4.82
CA PHE A 67 -8.27 -17.81 -4.94
C PHE A 67 -8.27 -17.42 -6.41
N ASN A 68 -9.20 -16.54 -6.81
CA ASN A 68 -9.33 -16.11 -8.20
C ASN A 68 -8.04 -15.48 -8.72
N VAL A 69 -7.38 -14.66 -7.90
CA VAL A 69 -6.11 -13.99 -8.24
C VAL A 69 -4.96 -14.97 -8.43
N VAL A 70 -4.92 -16.07 -7.66
CA VAL A 70 -3.86 -17.10 -7.83
C VAL A 70 -4.12 -17.93 -9.09
N ALA A 71 -5.38 -18.29 -9.34
CA ALA A 71 -5.77 -19.00 -10.55
C ALA A 71 -5.55 -18.18 -11.84
N GLY A 72 -5.74 -16.86 -11.77
CA GLY A 72 -5.59 -15.97 -12.93
C GLY A 72 -4.15 -15.51 -13.22
N HIS A 73 -3.27 -15.50 -12.21
CA HIS A 73 -1.94 -14.86 -12.31
C HIS A 73 -0.77 -15.77 -11.92
N SER A 74 -1.00 -17.08 -11.78
CA SER A 74 0.05 -18.04 -11.45
C SER A 74 -0.28 -19.44 -11.98
N SER A 75 0.70 -20.33 -11.93
CA SER A 75 0.56 -21.75 -12.27
C SER A 75 1.50 -22.59 -11.40
N THR A 76 1.36 -23.92 -11.42
CA THR A 76 2.29 -24.80 -10.69
C THR A 76 3.72 -24.69 -11.21
N THR A 77 3.89 -24.42 -12.51
CA THR A 77 5.18 -24.30 -13.20
C THR A 77 5.82 -22.93 -13.09
N THR A 78 5.10 -21.91 -12.59
CA THR A 78 5.67 -20.57 -12.36
C THR A 78 6.82 -20.66 -11.34
N PRO A 79 8.03 -20.16 -11.64
CA PRO A 79 9.13 -20.20 -10.69
C PRO A 79 8.82 -19.42 -9.41
N THR A 80 9.32 -19.88 -8.26
CA THR A 80 8.99 -19.31 -6.94
C THR A 80 9.27 -17.82 -6.83
N PHE A 81 10.34 -17.32 -7.45
CA PHE A 81 10.64 -15.89 -7.48
C PHE A 81 9.48 -15.06 -8.08
N TYR A 82 8.90 -15.53 -9.18
CA TYR A 82 7.76 -14.89 -9.83
C TYR A 82 6.45 -15.14 -9.06
N LYS A 83 6.30 -16.28 -8.37
CA LYS A 83 5.14 -16.51 -7.47
C LYS A 83 5.08 -15.50 -6.33
N LEU A 84 6.23 -15.16 -5.73
CA LEU A 84 6.31 -14.15 -4.67
C LEU A 84 6.05 -12.72 -5.18
N ALA A 85 6.18 -12.49 -6.49
CA ALA A 85 5.91 -11.19 -7.10
C ALA A 85 4.57 -11.10 -7.83
N ALA A 86 3.92 -12.24 -8.06
CA ALA A 86 2.62 -12.34 -8.68
C ALA A 86 1.48 -11.61 -7.93
N PRO A 87 1.50 -11.38 -6.60
CA PRO A 87 0.43 -10.61 -5.96
C PRO A 87 0.20 -9.25 -6.62
N TRP A 88 1.26 -8.50 -6.95
CA TRP A 88 1.18 -7.20 -7.59
C TRP A 88 1.20 -7.25 -9.12
N SER A 89 0.93 -8.42 -9.72
CA SER A 89 0.58 -8.54 -11.14
C SER A 89 -0.92 -8.42 -11.41
N SER A 90 -1.73 -8.36 -10.35
CA SER A 90 -3.18 -8.22 -10.39
C SER A 90 -3.60 -6.89 -9.76
N GLN A 91 -4.72 -6.32 -10.20
CA GLN A 91 -5.23 -5.08 -9.63
C GLN A 91 -5.56 -5.24 -8.13
N GLU A 92 -6.14 -6.38 -7.75
CA GLU A 92 -6.55 -6.70 -6.38
C GLU A 92 -5.36 -6.78 -5.43
N GLY A 93 -4.31 -7.52 -5.82
CA GLY A 93 -3.12 -7.66 -4.98
C GLY A 93 -2.26 -6.40 -4.98
N SER A 94 -2.21 -5.64 -6.07
CA SER A 94 -1.58 -4.32 -6.14
C SER A 94 -2.22 -3.30 -5.19
N LEU A 95 -3.55 -3.26 -5.11
CA LEU A 95 -4.25 -2.42 -4.13
C LEU A 95 -3.91 -2.81 -2.69
N LEU A 96 -3.79 -4.11 -2.39
CA LEU A 96 -3.38 -4.58 -1.07
C LEU A 96 -1.93 -4.17 -0.75
N LEU A 97 -1.01 -4.29 -1.71
CA LEU A 97 0.37 -3.83 -1.57
C LEU A 97 0.43 -2.31 -1.33
N TRP A 98 -0.41 -1.53 -2.03
CA TRP A 98 -0.49 -0.08 -1.84
C TRP A 98 -0.87 0.28 -0.41
N VAL A 99 -1.95 -0.30 0.13
CA VAL A 99 -2.38 -0.02 1.52
C VAL A 99 -1.34 -0.51 2.52
N LEU A 100 -0.71 -1.66 2.28
CA LEU A 100 0.39 -2.17 3.10
C LEU A 100 1.52 -1.13 3.19
N LEU A 101 2.07 -0.70 2.05
CA LEU A 101 3.17 0.27 2.02
C LEU A 101 2.75 1.61 2.65
N LEU A 102 1.57 2.13 2.32
CA LEU A 102 1.05 3.37 2.90
C LEU A 102 0.96 3.29 4.43
N SER A 103 0.44 2.18 4.96
CA SER A 103 0.29 1.97 6.41
C SER A 103 1.65 1.81 7.11
N LEU A 104 2.64 1.16 6.47
CA LEU A 104 4.00 1.05 7.00
C LEU A 104 4.71 2.41 7.04
N TRP A 105 4.68 3.18 5.95
CA TRP A 105 5.30 4.50 5.90
C TRP A 105 4.61 5.49 6.84
N SER A 106 3.27 5.45 6.92
CA SER A 106 2.48 6.24 7.87
C SER A 106 2.84 5.88 9.31
N SER A 107 3.00 4.59 9.62
CA SER A 107 3.45 4.13 10.92
C SER A 107 4.85 4.68 11.24
N LEU A 108 5.79 4.59 10.30
CA LEU A 108 7.15 5.05 10.48
C LEU A 108 7.23 6.54 10.78
N ILE A 109 6.57 7.40 9.98
CA ILE A 109 6.58 8.84 10.24
C ILE A 109 5.95 9.16 11.59
N LEU A 110 4.77 8.62 11.90
CA LEU A 110 4.07 8.93 13.15
C LEU A 110 4.82 8.43 14.39
N PHE A 111 5.57 7.34 14.26
CA PHE A 111 6.47 6.89 15.31
C PHE A 111 7.61 7.88 15.53
N LEU A 112 8.29 8.28 14.46
CA LEU A 112 9.45 9.17 14.53
C LEU A 112 9.07 10.61 14.91
N THR A 113 7.82 11.01 14.70
CA THR A 113 7.31 12.35 15.00
C THR A 113 6.42 12.41 16.23
N ARG A 114 6.29 11.32 17.00
CA ARG A 114 5.37 11.23 18.16
C ARG A 114 5.52 12.36 19.19
N ASN A 115 6.70 12.98 19.25
CA ASN A 115 7.04 14.07 20.16
C ASN A 115 7.28 15.42 19.47
N ARG A 116 7.04 15.53 18.17
CA ARG A 116 7.22 16.76 17.36
C ARG A 116 5.92 17.11 16.67
N VAL A 117 5.74 18.37 16.25
CA VAL A 117 4.58 18.82 15.45
C VAL A 117 3.22 18.32 15.97
N ARG A 118 3.04 18.30 17.31
CA ARG A 118 1.93 17.63 18.00
C ARG A 118 0.54 18.13 17.61
N GLU A 119 0.45 19.37 17.13
CA GLU A 119 -0.80 19.98 16.70
C GLU A 119 -1.15 19.65 15.25
N ILE A 120 -0.13 19.44 14.40
CA ILE A 120 -0.27 19.09 12.98
C ILE A 120 -0.52 17.58 12.82
N ALA A 121 0.18 16.76 13.62
CA ALA A 121 0.21 15.30 13.49
C ALA A 121 -1.17 14.62 13.52
N PRO A 122 -2.16 15.03 14.33
CA PRO A 122 -3.48 14.40 14.33
C PRO A 122 -4.23 14.60 13.00
N TYR A 123 -4.19 15.80 12.43
CA TYR A 123 -4.81 16.08 11.14
C TYR A 123 -4.09 15.35 10.01
N ALA A 124 -2.76 15.29 10.05
CA ALA A 124 -1.98 14.47 9.12
C ALA A 124 -2.34 12.98 9.25
N THR A 125 -2.52 12.47 10.48
CA THR A 125 -2.96 11.09 10.74
C THR A 125 -4.33 10.81 10.11
N ALA A 126 -5.28 11.76 10.23
CA ALA A 126 -6.59 11.62 9.63
C ALA A 126 -6.53 11.59 8.09
N VAL A 127 -5.68 12.41 7.47
CA VAL A 127 -5.48 12.37 6.01
C VAL A 127 -4.86 11.04 5.57
N LEU A 128 -3.80 10.58 6.24
CA LEU A 128 -3.17 9.29 5.96
C LEU A 128 -4.16 8.13 6.05
N LEU A 129 -4.99 8.11 7.11
CA LEU A 129 -6.05 7.12 7.28
C LEU A 129 -7.20 7.27 6.29
N GLY A 130 -7.47 8.50 5.81
CA GLY A 130 -8.42 8.74 4.72
C GLY A 130 -7.98 8.08 3.42
N PHE A 131 -6.71 8.27 3.02
CA PHE A 131 -6.14 7.57 1.86
C PHE A 131 -6.14 6.06 2.05
N ALA A 132 -5.67 5.58 3.21
CA ALA A 132 -5.63 4.15 3.48
C ALA A 132 -7.04 3.53 3.51
N GLY A 133 -8.02 4.22 4.08
CA GLY A 133 -9.42 3.83 4.09
C GLY A 133 -10.02 3.78 2.69
N PHE A 134 -9.74 4.76 1.84
CA PHE A 134 -10.18 4.77 0.43
C PHE A 134 -9.68 3.54 -0.33
N PHE A 135 -8.36 3.28 -0.33
CA PHE A 135 -7.80 2.13 -1.03
C PHE A 135 -8.22 0.79 -0.41
N THR A 136 -8.37 0.72 0.92
CA THR A 136 -8.94 -0.46 1.57
C THR A 136 -10.39 -0.69 1.15
N ALA A 137 -11.19 0.37 0.99
CA ALA A 137 -12.57 0.26 0.50
C ALA A 137 -12.61 -0.27 -0.93
N LEU A 138 -11.70 0.16 -1.81
CA LEU A 138 -11.56 -0.43 -3.15
C LEU A 138 -11.27 -1.93 -3.08
N ALA A 139 -10.34 -2.34 -2.21
CA ALA A 139 -10.03 -3.76 -2.00
C ALA A 139 -11.17 -4.56 -1.37
N VAL A 140 -12.03 -3.93 -0.55
CA VAL A 140 -13.18 -4.62 0.06
C VAL A 140 -14.33 -4.80 -0.93
N PHE A 141 -14.66 -3.75 -1.70
CA PHE A 141 -15.90 -3.68 -2.47
C PHE A 141 -15.74 -3.95 -3.97
N TYR A 142 -14.59 -3.62 -4.56
CA TYR A 142 -14.40 -3.66 -6.01
C TYR A 142 -13.38 -4.71 -6.45
N ALA A 143 -12.21 -4.73 -5.81
CA ALA A 143 -11.05 -5.50 -6.23
C ALA A 143 -10.54 -6.37 -5.08
N ASN A 144 -11.33 -7.39 -4.72
CA ASN A 144 -11.08 -8.20 -3.52
C ASN A 144 -10.07 -9.33 -3.78
N PRO A 145 -8.85 -9.26 -3.20
CA PRO A 145 -7.81 -10.28 -3.43
C PRO A 145 -8.12 -11.63 -2.78
N PHE A 146 -9.14 -11.70 -1.92
CA PHE A 146 -9.59 -12.91 -1.25
C PHE A 146 -10.90 -13.46 -1.84
N ALA A 147 -11.30 -13.00 -3.03
CA ALA A 147 -12.38 -13.60 -3.79
C ALA A 147 -12.01 -15.02 -4.23
N THR A 148 -12.97 -15.95 -4.10
CA THR A 148 -12.78 -17.38 -4.39
C THR A 148 -13.81 -17.90 -5.37
N THR A 149 -13.45 -18.95 -6.10
CA THR A 149 -14.34 -19.68 -7.01
C THR A 149 -14.85 -20.97 -6.37
N ALA A 150 -16.10 -21.36 -6.70
CA ALA A 150 -16.70 -22.61 -6.25
C ALA A 150 -16.13 -23.84 -6.99
N SER A 151 -15.53 -23.63 -8.17
CA SER A 151 -14.89 -24.68 -8.97
C SER A 151 -13.47 -24.24 -9.31
N PRO A 152 -12.51 -24.41 -8.39
CA PRO A 152 -11.11 -24.10 -8.64
C PRO A 152 -10.57 -24.92 -9.82
N PRO A 153 -9.85 -24.33 -10.78
CA PRO A 153 -9.23 -25.09 -11.84
C PRO A 153 -8.10 -25.97 -11.28
N THR A 154 -7.78 -27.06 -11.98
CA THR A 154 -6.65 -27.93 -11.61
C THR A 154 -5.29 -27.29 -11.86
N GLU A 155 -5.24 -26.28 -12.73
CA GLU A 155 -4.05 -25.50 -13.06
C GLU A 155 -4.45 -24.04 -13.30
N GLY A 156 -3.60 -23.10 -12.91
CA GLY A 156 -3.81 -21.67 -13.14
C GLY A 156 -3.35 -21.22 -14.52
N ALA A 157 -3.79 -20.03 -14.94
CA ALA A 157 -3.49 -19.46 -16.25
C ALA A 157 -2.00 -19.17 -16.48
N GLY A 158 -1.20 -19.16 -15.41
CA GLY A 158 0.19 -18.70 -15.45
C GLY A 158 0.30 -17.20 -15.25
N LEU A 159 1.54 -16.73 -15.14
CA LEU A 159 1.82 -15.30 -15.14
C LEU A 159 1.88 -14.83 -16.60
N ASP A 160 1.44 -13.60 -16.87
CA ASP A 160 1.60 -12.98 -18.18
C ASP A 160 3.09 -13.06 -18.61
N PRO A 161 3.39 -13.58 -19.82
CA PRO A 161 4.76 -13.69 -20.31
C PRO A 161 5.56 -12.38 -20.24
N LEU A 162 4.91 -11.22 -20.42
CA LEU A 162 5.57 -9.91 -20.34
C LEU A 162 6.06 -9.56 -18.93
N LEU A 163 5.48 -10.20 -17.92
CA LEU A 163 5.83 -10.00 -16.51
C LEU A 163 6.95 -10.93 -16.05
N LEU A 164 7.42 -11.86 -16.89
CA LEU A 164 8.54 -12.75 -16.59
C LEU A 164 9.92 -12.06 -16.74
N HIS A 165 10.00 -10.80 -16.32
CA HIS A 165 11.23 -10.01 -16.34
C HIS A 165 11.61 -9.53 -14.92
N PRO A 166 12.86 -9.72 -14.44
CA PRO A 166 13.25 -9.37 -13.08
C PRO A 166 13.01 -7.90 -12.71
N SER A 167 13.24 -6.96 -13.65
CA SER A 167 12.97 -5.55 -13.35
C SER A 167 11.49 -5.25 -13.19
N MET A 168 10.58 -6.01 -13.80
CA MET A 168 9.14 -5.87 -13.55
C MET A 168 8.71 -6.39 -12.20
N MET A 169 9.40 -7.38 -11.65
CA MET A 169 9.05 -7.87 -10.32
C MET A 169 9.46 -6.87 -9.24
N ILE A 170 10.53 -6.09 -9.47
CA ILE A 170 11.04 -5.09 -8.54
C ILE A 170 10.40 -3.71 -8.76
N HIS A 171 9.98 -3.40 -10.00
CA HIS A 171 9.46 -2.09 -10.38
C HIS A 171 8.22 -1.63 -9.58
N PRO A 172 7.12 -2.41 -9.47
CA PRO A 172 5.91 -1.98 -8.78
C PRO A 172 6.12 -1.71 -7.28
N PRO A 173 6.83 -2.56 -6.50
CA PRO A 173 7.15 -2.23 -5.11
C PRO A 173 7.90 -0.90 -4.95
N MET A 174 8.78 -0.56 -5.91
CA MET A 174 9.51 0.72 -5.91
C MET A 174 8.60 1.90 -6.24
N LEU A 175 7.77 1.80 -7.29
CA LEU A 175 6.81 2.85 -7.65
C LEU A 175 5.76 3.08 -6.55
N TYR A 176 5.13 2.02 -6.05
CA TYR A 176 4.13 2.13 -4.98
C TYR A 176 4.72 2.67 -3.68
N SER A 177 5.97 2.32 -3.34
CA SER A 177 6.67 2.95 -2.22
C SER A 177 6.84 4.45 -2.47
N GLY A 178 7.22 4.85 -3.69
CA GLY A 178 7.31 6.24 -4.10
C GLY A 178 6.00 7.02 -3.94
N TYR A 179 4.89 6.51 -4.50
CA TYR A 179 3.58 7.16 -4.43
C TYR A 179 3.07 7.26 -2.99
N THR A 180 3.17 6.19 -2.22
CA THR A 180 2.71 6.16 -0.81
C THR A 180 3.57 7.04 0.10
N LEU A 181 4.88 7.14 -0.15
CA LEU A 181 5.76 8.07 0.56
C LEU A 181 5.41 9.54 0.29
N LEU A 182 5.00 9.90 -0.95
CA LEU A 182 4.54 11.25 -1.27
C LEU A 182 3.25 11.64 -0.53
N THR A 183 2.43 10.68 -0.11
CA THR A 183 1.25 10.94 0.73
C THR A 183 1.64 11.53 2.09
N VAL A 184 2.84 11.23 2.61
CA VAL A 184 3.32 11.74 3.91
C VAL A 184 3.48 13.27 3.92
N PRO A 185 4.35 13.90 3.08
CA PRO A 185 4.48 15.35 3.07
C PRO A 185 3.15 16.04 2.72
N PHE A 186 2.32 15.44 1.85
CA PHE A 186 0.98 15.94 1.56
C PHE A 186 0.10 16.01 2.82
N ALA A 187 0.00 14.90 3.58
CA ALA A 187 -0.83 14.83 4.78
C ALA A 187 -0.39 15.84 5.85
N PHE A 188 0.91 16.02 6.04
CA PHE A 188 1.46 17.02 6.97
C PHE A 188 1.25 18.46 6.48
N ALA A 189 1.32 18.71 5.17
CA ALA A 189 0.98 20.02 4.60
C ALA A 189 -0.50 20.37 4.85
N ILE A 190 -1.42 19.42 4.64
CA ILE A 190 -2.83 19.59 4.99
C ILE A 190 -3.00 19.86 6.49
N GLY A 191 -2.33 19.10 7.35
CA GLY A 191 -2.37 19.36 8.79
C GLY A 191 -1.84 20.74 9.18
N ALA A 192 -0.79 21.24 8.51
CA ALA A 192 -0.25 22.58 8.73
C ALA A 192 -1.24 23.66 8.29
N LEU A 193 -1.92 23.48 7.16
CA LEU A 193 -2.97 24.38 6.67
C LEU A 193 -4.16 24.43 7.63
N VAL A 194 -4.66 23.27 8.07
CA VAL A 194 -5.80 23.19 9.01
C VAL A 194 -5.49 23.86 10.35
N THR A 195 -4.25 23.76 10.83
CA THR A 195 -3.83 24.34 12.12
C THR A 195 -3.33 25.78 12.02
N GLY A 196 -3.12 26.31 10.81
CA GLY A 196 -2.44 27.58 10.58
C GLY A 196 -0.95 27.58 10.95
N ARG A 197 -0.36 26.41 11.29
CA ARG A 197 1.05 26.28 11.68
C ARG A 197 1.96 26.11 10.48
N LEU A 198 2.09 27.18 9.69
CA LEU A 198 2.84 27.21 8.43
C LEU A 198 4.36 27.36 8.58
N GLY A 199 4.89 27.23 9.80
CA GLY A 199 6.33 27.27 10.06
C GLY A 199 7.09 26.11 9.39
N SER A 200 8.42 26.18 9.39
CA SER A 200 9.27 25.20 8.72
C SER A 200 9.35 23.83 9.41
N GLU A 201 8.84 23.69 10.64
CA GLU A 201 8.98 22.47 11.44
C GLU A 201 8.42 21.22 10.72
N TRP A 202 7.24 21.33 10.11
CA TRP A 202 6.63 20.21 9.38
C TRP A 202 7.41 19.86 8.11
N ILE A 203 8.00 20.85 7.43
CA ILE A 203 8.84 20.66 6.24
C ILE A 203 10.09 19.86 6.62
N VAL A 204 10.77 20.25 7.70
CA VAL A 204 11.99 19.55 8.17
C VAL A 204 11.70 18.10 8.49
N VAL A 205 10.56 17.84 9.13
CA VAL A 205 10.16 16.50 9.58
C VAL A 205 9.80 15.59 8.40
N THR A 206 9.18 16.12 7.35
CA THR A 206 8.72 15.36 6.18
C THR A 206 9.77 15.29 5.06
N ARG A 207 10.78 16.17 5.05
CA ARG A 207 11.81 16.24 4.00
C ARG A 207 12.46 14.90 3.67
N ARG A 208 12.83 14.10 4.68
CA ARG A 208 13.44 12.78 4.45
C ARG A 208 12.48 11.80 3.77
N PHE A 209 11.18 11.91 3.99
CA PHE A 209 10.17 11.09 3.32
C PHE A 209 9.96 11.57 1.88
N ALA A 210 10.00 12.88 1.62
CA ALA A 210 9.97 13.41 0.26
C ALA A 210 11.21 12.98 -0.57
N LEU A 211 12.41 13.01 0.03
CA LEU A 211 13.64 12.51 -0.61
C LEU A 211 13.60 10.99 -0.85
N ALA A 212 13.08 10.22 0.12
CA ALA A 212 12.87 8.80 -0.07
C ALA A 212 11.88 8.55 -1.21
N ALA A 213 10.74 9.26 -1.24
CA ALA A 213 9.76 9.15 -2.32
C ALA A 213 10.39 9.43 -3.69
N TRP A 214 11.16 10.50 -3.80
CA TRP A 214 11.90 10.85 -5.01
C TRP A 214 12.87 9.74 -5.44
N LEU A 215 13.61 9.15 -4.50
CA LEU A 215 14.53 8.05 -4.79
C LEU A 215 13.78 6.81 -5.29
N PHE A 216 12.71 6.40 -4.59
CA PHE A 216 11.91 5.23 -4.96
C PHE A 216 11.23 5.40 -6.31
N LEU A 217 10.66 6.58 -6.60
CA LEU A 217 10.10 6.92 -7.91
C LEU A 217 11.17 6.92 -8.99
N GLY A 218 12.35 7.49 -8.72
CA GLY A 218 13.47 7.49 -9.67
C GLY A 218 13.91 6.07 -10.03
N ILE A 219 14.06 5.18 -9.04
CA ILE A 219 14.38 3.78 -9.28
C ILE A 219 13.25 3.07 -10.03
N GLY A 220 11.99 3.31 -9.65
CA GLY A 220 10.82 2.80 -10.35
C GLY A 220 10.85 3.15 -11.83
N ILE A 221 10.96 4.44 -12.17
CA ILE A 221 11.03 4.93 -13.56
C ILE A 221 12.18 4.25 -14.32
N LEU A 222 13.37 4.13 -13.73
CA LEU A 222 14.52 3.48 -14.38
C LEU A 222 14.28 1.98 -14.64
N LEU A 223 13.68 1.27 -13.69
CA LEU A 223 13.36 -0.16 -13.84
C LEU A 223 12.26 -0.40 -14.88
N GLY A 224 11.23 0.46 -14.90
CA GLY A 224 10.14 0.40 -15.88
C GLY A 224 10.64 0.71 -17.29
N ALA A 225 11.41 1.78 -17.44
CA ALA A 225 12.04 2.13 -18.71
C ALA A 225 12.94 1.01 -19.25
N ARG A 226 13.72 0.36 -18.38
CA ARG A 226 14.56 -0.78 -18.75
C ARG A 226 13.73 -1.98 -19.22
N TRP A 227 12.71 -2.37 -18.47
CA TRP A 227 11.83 -3.47 -18.85
C TRP A 227 11.14 -3.21 -20.19
N SER A 228 10.53 -2.04 -20.32
CA SER A 228 9.76 -1.72 -21.52
C SER A 228 10.66 -1.60 -22.75
N TYR A 229 11.91 -1.17 -22.59
CA TYR A 229 12.90 -1.24 -23.66
C TYR A 229 13.23 -2.68 -24.07
N THR A 230 13.37 -3.60 -23.12
CA THR A 230 13.71 -5.00 -23.43
C THR A 230 12.54 -5.77 -24.05
N GLU A 231 11.30 -5.52 -23.60
CA GLU A 231 10.12 -6.24 -24.10
C GLU A 231 9.49 -5.59 -25.33
N LEU A 232 9.45 -4.25 -25.41
CA LEU A 232 8.76 -3.52 -26.48
C LEU A 232 9.72 -2.98 -27.55
N GLY A 233 11.03 -3.10 -27.34
CA GLY A 233 12.06 -2.68 -28.29
C GLY A 233 12.34 -1.17 -28.29
N TRP A 234 12.92 -0.69 -29.39
CA TRP A 234 13.42 0.69 -29.49
C TRP A 234 12.27 1.71 -29.43
N GLY A 235 12.35 2.61 -28.45
CA GLY A 235 11.32 3.62 -28.18
C GLY A 235 10.37 3.22 -27.06
N GLY A 236 10.37 1.93 -26.68
CA GLY A 236 9.53 1.39 -25.62
C GLY A 236 9.84 1.94 -24.23
N TYR A 237 10.98 2.58 -24.01
CA TYR A 237 11.40 3.09 -22.69
C TYR A 237 10.46 4.14 -22.06
N TRP A 238 9.47 4.66 -22.81
CA TRP A 238 8.36 5.49 -22.28
C TRP A 238 7.02 4.76 -22.14
N ALA A 239 6.90 3.56 -22.69
CA ALA A 239 5.67 2.77 -22.75
C ALA A 239 5.56 1.78 -21.57
N TRP A 240 6.30 2.02 -20.48
CA TRP A 240 6.10 1.28 -19.24
C TRP A 240 4.80 1.76 -18.58
N ASP A 241 3.98 0.80 -18.15
CA ASP A 241 2.77 1.07 -17.40
C ASP A 241 3.13 1.55 -15.99
N PRO A 242 2.62 2.70 -15.50
CA PRO A 242 2.85 3.18 -14.12
C PRO A 242 2.13 2.36 -13.02
N VAL A 243 1.75 1.11 -13.32
CA VAL A 243 0.97 0.17 -12.51
C VAL A 243 -0.52 0.50 -12.39
#